data_AF-H6QVP8-F1
#
_entry.id   AF-H6QVP8-F1
#
_cell.length_a   1.000
_cell.length_b   1.000
_cell.length_c   1.000
_cell.angle_alpha   90.00
_cell.angle_beta   90.00
_cell.angle_gamma   90.00
#
_symmetry.space_group_name_H-M   'P 1'
#
loop_
_entity.id
_entity.type
_entity.pdbx_description
1 polymer ?
#
loop_
_entity_poly.entity_id
_entity_poly.type
_entity_poly.pdbx_seq_one_letter_code
_entity_poly.pdbx_strand_id
1 'polypeptide(L)'
;MLTKAVGLALSVGSGLTLGKEGPLVHIACCIGNIFTRLFPKFDRNEGKRREMLSAACAAGVAVAFGAPIGGVLFSLEEVSYFFPPRVMWRSCWCAIVGAATLRVLDPFKTGKTVLFEVTYDQQWHFIELSGFILLGLVSGVLGAWLSKLNVWWTKTFRKLPCIDRHPVLEVLLVAFVTCLLAFSNRFMKLAGTELVYEMLAECPIIDPSDPTGSSISGACISDPKDTAQLILNIGIAVVLKFLITVVTFGIKCPAGLFVPSLCIGAMMGRILGYLVEYAYHSHPELSVFQICDPSRPFGQACIIPGVWAMVGAAAMLAGVTRTTLSLAVIMVELTGSLVYILPISMSVLVAKTLADTIEHRSIYDLCMNLSELPYLDAKSEYLHYAKPEDIMDRNAEVIILNGELRASDLRQSIKNMLEAPQLGSGFPLLETSENGDTRISGYVGLVELEHCLSTIEGDPICTFDGADPDVAPNGGLSPNYELPVDFGYLVDHAPVTVSVQTPMELIHEIFVRLGVRYLVVQNHNGLYLGIIEKNRHHTTIPTPNGKEDAHFEALIMGSNSCLSLSSLLFT
;
A
#
# COMPACT_ATOMS: atom_id res chain seq x y z
N MET A 1 -16.26 6.35 -3.62
CA MET A 1 -15.43 7.39 -4.27
C MET A 1 -15.75 8.79 -3.74
N LEU A 2 -16.98 9.29 -3.93
CA LEU A 2 -17.37 10.66 -3.53
C LEU A 2 -17.11 10.97 -2.05
N THR A 3 -17.50 10.06 -1.15
CA THR A 3 -17.26 10.20 0.30
C THR A 3 -15.77 10.33 0.63
N LYS A 4 -14.91 9.57 -0.05
CA LYS A 4 -13.44 9.63 0.14
C LYS A 4 -12.85 10.93 -0.39
N ALA A 5 -13.35 11.45 -1.51
CA ALA A 5 -12.88 12.71 -2.10
C ALA A 5 -13.24 13.91 -1.21
N VAL A 6 -14.50 14.03 -0.80
CA VAL A 6 -14.96 15.13 0.08
C VAL A 6 -14.33 15.00 1.47
N GLY A 7 -14.33 13.79 2.04
CA GLY A 7 -13.72 13.55 3.34
C GLY A 7 -12.22 13.85 3.35
N LEU A 8 -11.50 13.57 2.25
CA LEU A 8 -10.08 13.90 2.14
C LEU A 8 -9.85 15.41 2.08
N ALA A 9 -10.66 16.15 1.31
CA ALA A 9 -10.56 17.60 1.24
C ALA A 9 -10.79 18.26 2.62
N LEU A 10 -11.79 17.79 3.37
CA LEU A 10 -12.06 18.27 4.72
C LEU A 10 -10.97 17.87 5.72
N SER A 11 -10.47 16.64 5.62
CA SER A 11 -9.41 16.11 6.47
C SER A 11 -8.10 16.90 6.30
N VAL A 12 -7.68 17.13 5.06
CA VAL A 12 -6.47 17.93 4.77
C VAL A 12 -6.70 19.41 5.09
N GLY A 13 -7.88 19.96 4.79
CA GLY A 13 -8.25 21.34 5.11
C GLY A 13 -8.32 21.63 6.61
N SER A 14 -8.56 20.62 7.45
CA SER A 14 -8.59 20.76 8.91
C SER A 14 -7.20 20.93 9.56
N GLY A 15 -6.11 20.73 8.80
CA GLY A 15 -4.74 20.84 9.32
C GLY A 15 -4.28 19.64 10.14
N LEU A 16 -5.03 18.52 10.12
CA LEU A 16 -4.56 17.25 10.68
C LEU A 16 -3.26 16.80 9.96
N THR A 17 -2.38 16.12 10.70
CA THR A 17 -1.11 15.59 10.16
C THR A 17 -1.36 14.37 9.27
N LEU A 18 -1.97 14.60 8.10
CA LEU A 18 -2.43 13.59 7.15
C LEU A 18 -2.03 13.98 5.72
N GLY A 19 -1.79 12.98 4.88
CA GLY A 19 -1.47 13.15 3.46
C GLY A 19 -2.65 12.83 2.54
N LYS A 20 -2.71 13.50 1.39
CA LYS A 20 -3.70 13.23 0.33
C LYS A 20 -3.32 12.10 -0.63
N GLU A 21 -2.02 11.77 -0.72
CA GLU A 21 -1.50 10.96 -1.82
C GLU A 21 -2.03 9.52 -1.81
N GLY A 22 -2.03 8.82 -0.66
CA GLY A 22 -2.58 7.46 -0.58
C GLY A 22 -4.06 7.36 -0.99
N PRO A 23 -4.96 8.20 -0.41
CA PRO A 23 -6.36 8.25 -0.82
C PRO A 23 -6.57 8.62 -2.31
N LEU A 24 -5.72 9.46 -2.90
CA LEU A 24 -5.78 9.79 -4.33
C LEU A 24 -5.52 8.57 -5.22
N VAL A 25 -4.53 7.73 -4.88
CA VAL A 25 -4.27 6.47 -5.59
C VAL A 25 -5.53 5.58 -5.60
N HIS A 26 -6.18 5.43 -4.44
CA HIS A 26 -7.40 4.65 -4.35
C HIS A 26 -8.57 5.26 -5.15
N ILE A 27 -8.70 6.59 -5.18
CA ILE A 27 -9.72 7.27 -5.98
C ILE A 27 -9.45 7.02 -7.47
N ALA A 28 -8.20 7.09 -7.92
CA ALA A 28 -7.82 6.77 -9.30
C ALA A 28 -8.18 5.32 -9.65
N CYS A 29 -7.89 4.35 -8.78
CA CYS A 29 -8.32 2.95 -8.97
C CYS A 29 -9.85 2.79 -9.03
N CYS A 30 -10.60 3.52 -8.21
CA CYS A 30 -12.07 3.51 -8.27
C CYS A 30 -12.57 4.00 -9.64
N ILE A 31 -11.99 5.08 -10.15
CA ILE A 31 -12.31 5.63 -11.48
C ILE A 31 -11.95 4.59 -12.55
N GLY A 32 -10.74 4.03 -12.51
CA GLY A 32 -10.30 2.97 -13.42
C GLY A 32 -11.25 1.77 -13.43
N ASN A 33 -11.73 1.34 -12.26
CA ASN A 33 -12.69 0.25 -12.12
C ASN A 33 -14.08 0.57 -12.70
N ILE A 34 -14.51 1.84 -12.66
CA ILE A 34 -15.74 2.27 -13.32
C ILE A 34 -15.55 2.22 -14.84
N PHE A 35 -14.39 2.68 -15.33
CA PHE A 35 -14.07 2.63 -16.76
C PHE A 35 -14.01 1.20 -17.31
N THR A 36 -13.55 0.21 -16.53
CA THR A 36 -13.55 -1.18 -17.01
C THR A 36 -14.95 -1.72 -17.27
N ARG A 37 -15.96 -1.26 -16.53
CA ARG A 37 -17.36 -1.68 -16.73
C ARG A 37 -17.99 -1.14 -18.02
N LEU A 38 -17.43 -0.06 -18.58
CA LEU A 38 -17.90 0.50 -19.84
C LEU A 38 -17.48 -0.35 -21.05
N PHE A 39 -16.52 -1.26 -20.88
CA PHE A 39 -15.96 -2.06 -21.96
C PHE A 39 -16.01 -3.56 -21.61
N PRO A 40 -16.82 -4.37 -22.33
CA PRO A 40 -17.03 -5.79 -22.00
C PRO A 40 -15.72 -6.62 -22.06
N LYS A 41 -14.74 -6.18 -22.85
CA LYS A 41 -13.39 -6.78 -22.93
C LYS A 41 -12.63 -6.77 -21.60
N PHE A 42 -12.84 -5.74 -20.78
CA PHE A 42 -12.18 -5.58 -19.49
C PHE A 42 -13.07 -6.03 -18.33
N ASP A 43 -14.39 -5.88 -18.45
CA ASP A 43 -15.33 -6.29 -17.41
C ASP A 43 -15.37 -7.81 -17.21
N ARG A 44 -15.44 -8.57 -18.30
CA ARG A 44 -15.52 -10.06 -18.29
C ARG A 44 -14.18 -10.76 -18.05
N ASN A 45 -13.07 -10.03 -17.99
CA ASN A 45 -11.75 -10.62 -17.84
C ASN A 45 -11.03 -9.99 -16.64
N GLU A 46 -11.02 -10.71 -15.51
CA GLU A 46 -10.40 -10.24 -14.28
C GLU A 46 -8.92 -9.93 -14.41
N GLY A 47 -8.17 -10.70 -15.22
CA GLY A 47 -6.76 -10.45 -15.49
C GLY A 47 -6.56 -9.08 -16.13
N LYS A 48 -7.29 -8.77 -17.22
CA LYS A 48 -7.22 -7.46 -17.87
C LYS A 48 -7.75 -6.33 -17.01
N ARG A 49 -8.74 -6.60 -16.15
CA ARG A 49 -9.22 -5.63 -15.17
C ARG A 49 -8.12 -5.27 -14.16
N ARG A 50 -7.36 -6.25 -13.64
CA ARG A 50 -6.20 -6.03 -12.77
C ARG A 50 -5.10 -5.21 -13.46
N GLU A 51 -4.83 -5.46 -14.75
CA GLU A 51 -3.90 -4.64 -15.54
C GLU A 51 -4.35 -3.16 -15.60
N MET A 52 -5.64 -2.91 -15.80
CA MET A 52 -6.20 -1.54 -15.82
C MET A 52 -6.12 -0.86 -14.45
N LEU A 53 -6.40 -1.60 -13.36
CA LEU A 53 -6.27 -1.07 -12.00
C LEU A 53 -4.83 -0.69 -11.67
N SER A 54 -3.85 -1.46 -12.16
CA SER A 54 -2.42 -1.16 -12.00
C SER A 54 -2.04 0.12 -12.77
N ALA A 55 -2.55 0.29 -13.99
CA ALA A 55 -2.36 1.54 -14.76
C ALA A 55 -3.01 2.76 -14.07
N ALA A 56 -4.21 2.59 -13.52
CA ALA A 56 -4.91 3.64 -12.78
C ALA A 56 -4.18 4.03 -11.48
N CYS A 57 -3.61 3.05 -10.78
CA CYS A 57 -2.75 3.29 -9.63
C CYS A 57 -1.52 4.13 -10.00
N ALA A 58 -0.80 3.73 -11.05
CA ALA A 58 0.37 4.46 -11.53
C ALA A 58 0.03 5.92 -11.87
N ALA A 59 -1.09 6.16 -12.56
CA ALA A 59 -1.56 7.51 -12.86
C ALA A 59 -1.95 8.30 -11.61
N GLY A 60 -2.57 7.65 -10.62
CA GLY A 60 -2.91 8.27 -9.33
C GLY A 60 -1.67 8.76 -8.58
N VAL A 61 -0.60 7.94 -8.53
CA VAL A 61 0.68 8.33 -7.92
C VAL A 61 1.37 9.43 -8.74
N ALA A 62 1.35 9.31 -10.07
CA ALA A 62 1.93 10.32 -10.96
C ALA A 62 1.28 11.70 -10.79
N VAL A 63 -0.04 11.76 -10.62
CA VAL A 63 -0.78 13.02 -10.36
C VAL A 63 -0.57 13.51 -8.92
N ALA A 64 -0.44 12.59 -7.96
CA ALA A 64 -0.16 12.91 -6.57
C ALA A 64 1.19 13.64 -6.37
N PHE A 65 2.24 13.11 -6.98
CA PHE A 65 3.62 13.59 -6.84
C PHE A 65 4.16 14.37 -8.04
N GLY A 66 3.43 14.46 -9.16
CA GLY A 66 3.96 15.05 -10.39
C GLY A 66 5.08 14.21 -11.04
N ALA A 67 5.18 12.94 -10.67
CA ALA A 67 6.30 12.04 -10.95
C ALA A 67 5.81 10.81 -11.76
N PRO A 68 5.77 10.87 -13.11
CA PRO A 68 5.19 9.81 -13.93
C PRO A 68 5.99 8.51 -13.90
N ILE A 69 7.33 8.55 -13.97
CA ILE A 69 8.15 7.33 -13.94
C ILE A 69 8.11 6.75 -12.53
N GLY A 70 8.21 7.60 -11.51
CA GLY A 70 8.08 7.21 -10.11
C GLY A 70 6.75 6.51 -9.81
N GLY A 71 5.64 6.99 -10.40
CA GLY A 71 4.31 6.39 -10.24
C GLY A 71 4.17 5.00 -10.86
N VAL A 72 4.76 4.76 -12.04
CA VAL A 72 4.76 3.43 -12.66
C VAL A 72 5.58 2.44 -11.85
N LEU A 73 6.76 2.86 -11.38
CA LEU A 73 7.60 2.04 -10.52
C LEU A 73 6.93 1.73 -9.19
N PHE A 74 6.22 2.70 -8.61
CA PHE A 74 5.44 2.46 -7.39
C PHE A 74 4.36 1.39 -7.61
N SER A 75 3.62 1.46 -8.72
CA SER A 75 2.62 0.42 -9.04
C SER A 75 3.26 -0.96 -9.21
N LEU A 76 4.46 -1.03 -9.79
CA LEU A 76 5.20 -2.27 -9.97
C LEU A 76 5.71 -2.81 -8.62
N GLU A 77 6.23 -1.95 -7.75
CA GLU A 77 6.85 -2.33 -6.48
C GLU A 77 5.82 -2.72 -5.39
N GLU A 78 4.68 -2.03 -5.34
CA GLU A 78 3.73 -2.13 -4.22
C GLU A 78 2.34 -2.70 -4.59
N VAL A 79 1.91 -2.63 -5.85
CA VAL A 79 0.51 -2.94 -6.21
C VAL A 79 0.37 -4.19 -7.09
N SER A 80 1.38 -4.50 -7.89
CA SER A 80 1.30 -5.58 -8.88
C SER A 80 2.31 -6.69 -8.61
N TYR A 81 1.84 -7.92 -8.39
CA TYR A 81 2.72 -9.11 -8.33
C TYR A 81 3.33 -9.47 -9.68
N PHE A 82 2.55 -9.25 -10.75
CA PHE A 82 2.94 -9.55 -12.12
C PHE A 82 2.64 -8.33 -12.99
N PHE A 83 3.66 -7.84 -13.68
CA PHE A 83 3.57 -6.62 -14.46
C PHE A 83 4.09 -6.85 -15.88
N PRO A 84 3.22 -7.24 -16.83
CA PRO A 84 3.64 -7.48 -18.21
C PRO A 84 4.27 -6.23 -18.84
N PRO A 85 5.30 -6.35 -19.71
CA PRO A 85 5.92 -5.20 -20.37
C PRO A 85 4.92 -4.34 -21.16
N ARG A 86 3.88 -4.94 -21.73
CA ARG A 86 2.79 -4.24 -22.42
C ARG A 86 1.96 -3.36 -21.48
N VAL A 87 1.75 -3.80 -20.24
CA VAL A 87 1.03 -3.05 -19.22
C VAL A 87 1.90 -1.92 -18.71
N MET A 88 3.20 -2.17 -18.48
CA MET A 88 4.17 -1.13 -18.11
C MET A 88 4.15 0.06 -19.06
N TRP A 89 4.21 -0.20 -20.37
CA TRP A 89 4.15 0.87 -21.37
C TRP A 89 2.82 1.64 -21.33
N ARG A 90 1.68 0.95 -21.20
CA ARG A 90 0.35 1.59 -21.11
C ARG A 90 0.21 2.42 -19.84
N SER A 91 0.68 1.92 -18.71
CA SER A 91 0.70 2.63 -17.42
C SER A 91 1.56 3.88 -17.50
N CYS A 92 2.71 3.81 -18.16
CA CYS A 92 3.57 4.97 -18.40
C CYS A 92 2.87 6.04 -19.24
N TRP A 93 2.21 5.66 -20.33
CA TRP A 93 1.44 6.61 -21.14
C TRP A 93 0.30 7.26 -20.35
N CYS A 94 -0.41 6.48 -19.54
CA CYS A 94 -1.47 6.99 -18.66
C CYS A 94 -0.94 7.98 -17.61
N ALA A 95 0.19 7.64 -16.98
CA ALA A 95 0.86 8.50 -15.99
C ALA A 95 1.36 9.81 -16.60
N ILE A 96 1.99 9.77 -17.78
CA ILE A 96 2.46 10.95 -18.52
C ILE A 96 1.29 11.86 -18.88
N VAL A 97 0.19 11.31 -19.41
CA VAL A 97 -1.01 12.11 -19.73
C VAL A 97 -1.61 12.73 -18.47
N GLY A 98 -1.66 12.00 -17.36
CA GLY A 98 -2.11 12.53 -16.06
C GLY A 98 -1.24 13.70 -15.58
N ALA A 99 0.08 13.52 -15.56
CA ALA A 99 1.03 14.56 -15.16
C ALA A 99 1.00 15.78 -16.09
N ALA A 100 0.91 15.57 -17.40
CA ALA A 100 0.78 16.64 -18.39
C ALA A 100 -0.52 17.43 -18.20
N THR A 101 -1.64 16.75 -17.93
CA THR A 101 -2.92 17.40 -17.66
C THR A 101 -2.84 18.27 -16.40
N LEU A 102 -2.19 17.78 -15.34
CA LEU A 102 -1.95 18.55 -14.12
C LEU A 102 -1.10 19.81 -14.40
N ARG A 103 -0.06 19.67 -15.21
CA ARG A 103 0.81 20.79 -15.62
C ARG A 103 0.07 21.85 -16.45
N VAL A 104 -0.83 21.43 -17.33
CA VAL A 104 -1.65 22.34 -18.15
C VAL A 104 -2.71 23.06 -17.30
N LEU A 105 -3.29 22.37 -16.32
CA LEU A 105 -4.29 22.97 -15.43
C LEU A 105 -3.67 24.01 -14.48
N ASP A 106 -2.39 23.84 -14.12
CA ASP A 106 -1.61 24.67 -13.20
C ASP A 106 -2.43 25.14 -11.97
N PRO A 107 -2.85 24.20 -11.09
CA PRO A 107 -3.77 24.51 -10.00
C PRO A 107 -3.22 25.55 -9.01
N PHE A 108 -1.89 25.67 -8.91
CA PHE A 108 -1.23 26.62 -8.00
C PHE A 108 -0.84 27.93 -8.69
N LYS A 109 -0.98 28.04 -10.03
CA LYS A 109 -0.55 29.18 -10.83
C LYS A 109 0.94 29.51 -10.67
N THR A 110 1.75 28.49 -10.39
CA THR A 110 3.20 28.63 -10.17
C THR A 110 4.01 28.10 -11.34
N GLY A 111 3.36 27.46 -12.33
CA GLY A 111 4.04 26.76 -13.43
C GLY A 111 4.73 25.45 -13.03
N LYS A 112 4.67 25.07 -11.75
CA LYS A 112 5.21 23.81 -11.20
C LYS A 112 4.16 22.70 -11.24
N THR A 113 4.57 21.46 -11.43
CA THR A 113 3.62 20.32 -11.47
C THR A 113 3.06 20.02 -10.08
N VAL A 114 3.90 20.18 -9.05
CA VAL A 114 3.53 20.04 -7.64
C VAL A 114 4.19 21.12 -6.78
N LEU A 115 3.58 21.40 -5.64
CA LEU A 115 3.97 22.52 -4.76
C LEU A 115 5.40 22.38 -4.20
N PHE A 116 5.90 21.15 -4.02
CA PHE A 116 7.21 20.87 -3.44
C PHE A 116 8.28 20.49 -4.48
N GLU A 117 8.09 20.86 -5.75
CA GLU A 117 9.12 20.79 -6.79
C GLU A 117 10.22 21.84 -6.51
N VAL A 118 11.48 21.39 -6.38
CA VAL A 118 12.63 22.22 -6.00
C VAL A 118 13.81 21.97 -6.94
N THR A 119 14.45 23.03 -7.41
CA THR A 119 15.67 22.97 -8.21
C THR A 119 16.87 23.31 -7.34
N TYR A 120 18.01 22.64 -7.57
CA TYR A 120 19.26 22.92 -6.90
C TYR A 120 20.34 23.25 -7.91
N ASP A 121 21.11 24.31 -7.66
CA ASP A 121 22.10 24.82 -8.60
C ASP A 121 23.53 24.30 -8.33
N GLN A 122 23.77 23.65 -7.19
CA GLN A 122 25.08 23.12 -6.81
C GLN A 122 25.11 21.59 -6.85
N GLN A 123 26.31 21.00 -6.82
CA GLN A 123 26.50 19.56 -6.76
C GLN A 123 26.89 19.15 -5.33
N TRP A 124 26.53 17.93 -4.93
CA TRP A 124 26.93 17.36 -3.64
C TRP A 124 28.37 16.84 -3.69
N HIS A 125 29.06 16.88 -2.56
CA HIS A 125 30.43 16.36 -2.42
C HIS A 125 30.46 14.96 -1.80
N PHE A 126 31.42 14.12 -2.19
CA PHE A 126 31.57 12.75 -1.68
C PHE A 126 31.68 12.64 -0.15
N ILE A 127 32.18 13.68 0.50
CA ILE A 127 32.30 13.75 1.96
C ILE A 127 30.92 13.73 2.65
N GLU A 128 29.93 14.37 2.04
CA GLU A 128 28.55 14.45 2.55
C GLU A 128 27.88 13.07 2.59
N LEU A 129 28.38 12.09 1.82
CA LEU A 129 27.85 10.73 1.78
C LEU A 129 27.84 10.07 3.15
N SER A 130 28.85 10.32 3.99
CA SER A 130 28.90 9.79 5.36
C SER A 130 27.74 10.31 6.22
N GLY A 131 27.40 11.59 6.08
CA GLY A 131 26.27 12.21 6.75
C GLY A 131 24.93 11.75 6.20
N PHE A 132 24.81 11.53 4.89
CA PHE A 132 23.63 10.94 4.27
C PHE A 132 23.39 9.51 4.78
N ILE A 133 24.44 8.70 4.95
CA ILE A 133 24.32 7.37 5.55
C ILE A 133 23.81 7.49 6.99
N LEU A 134 24.40 8.37 7.82
CA LEU A 134 23.95 8.60 9.19
C LEU A 134 22.47 9.01 9.25
N LEU A 135 22.05 9.92 8.37
CA LEU A 135 20.67 10.35 8.24
C LEU A 135 19.74 9.19 7.86
N GLY A 136 20.21 8.30 6.98
CA GLY A 136 19.55 7.03 6.67
C GLY A 136 19.40 6.14 7.91
N LEU A 137 20.46 6.02 8.72
CA LEU A 137 20.42 5.20 9.94
C LEU A 137 19.35 5.70 10.92
N VAL A 138 19.38 6.99 11.24
CA VAL A 138 18.44 7.60 12.19
C VAL A 138 17.00 7.55 11.66
N SER A 139 16.81 7.84 10.37
CA SER A 139 15.48 7.81 9.73
C SER A 139 14.88 6.39 9.67
N GLY A 140 15.71 5.37 9.42
CA GLY A 140 15.26 3.98 9.43
C GLY A 140 14.77 3.52 10.80
N VAL A 141 15.52 3.84 11.86
CA VAL A 141 15.12 3.54 13.25
C VAL A 141 13.83 4.24 13.63
N LEU A 142 13.73 5.54 13.35
CA LEU A 142 12.50 6.31 13.63
C LEU A 142 11.32 5.80 12.81
N GLY A 143 11.52 5.42 11.55
CA GLY A 143 10.47 4.85 10.70
C GLY A 143 9.92 3.54 11.24
N ALA A 144 10.79 2.62 11.68
CA ALA A 144 10.37 1.37 12.32
C ALA A 144 9.64 1.60 13.65
N TRP A 145 10.13 2.53 14.49
CA TRP A 145 9.45 2.92 15.71
C TRP A 145 8.09 3.55 15.45
N LEU A 146 7.95 4.38 14.42
CA LEU A 146 6.67 4.95 14.02
C LEU A 146 5.65 3.84 13.73
N SER A 147 6.04 2.84 12.93
CA SER A 147 5.19 1.70 12.60
C SER A 147 4.80 0.90 13.84
N LYS A 148 5.76 0.55 14.70
CA LYS A 148 5.53 -0.24 15.91
C LYS A 148 4.64 0.48 16.93
N LEU A 149 4.88 1.77 17.14
CA LEU A 149 4.07 2.60 18.04
C LEU A 149 2.65 2.80 17.50
N ASN A 150 2.48 2.91 16.18
CA ASN A 150 1.14 3.02 15.59
C ASN A 150 0.32 1.73 15.78
N VAL A 151 0.93 0.57 15.61
CA VAL A 151 0.27 -0.73 15.87
C VAL A 151 -0.08 -0.85 17.35
N TRP A 152 0.86 -0.52 18.24
CA TRP A 152 0.64 -0.51 19.68
C TRP A 152 -0.54 0.41 20.06
N TRP A 153 -0.55 1.64 19.54
CA TRP A 153 -1.65 2.59 19.77
C TRP A 153 -3.00 2.04 19.31
N THR A 154 -3.03 1.40 18.14
CA THR A 154 -4.25 0.80 17.59
C THR A 154 -4.74 -0.39 18.43
N LYS A 155 -3.83 -1.24 18.92
CA LYS A 155 -4.19 -2.38 19.76
C LYS A 155 -4.63 -1.98 21.17
N THR A 156 -4.03 -0.94 21.76
CA THR A 156 -4.30 -0.54 23.15
C THR A 156 -5.40 0.50 23.26
N PHE A 157 -5.25 1.66 22.61
CA PHE A 157 -6.12 2.81 22.81
C PHE A 157 -7.44 2.69 22.03
N ARG A 158 -7.38 2.23 20.76
CA ARG A 158 -8.59 2.14 19.91
C ARG A 158 -9.51 0.98 20.28
N LYS A 159 -9.01 -0.04 20.98
CA LYS A 159 -9.84 -1.14 21.52
C LYS A 159 -10.60 -0.76 22.80
N LEU A 160 -10.43 0.46 23.32
CA LEU A 160 -11.22 0.94 24.45
C LEU A 160 -12.70 1.06 24.04
N PRO A 161 -13.65 0.56 24.85
CA PRO A 161 -15.06 0.42 24.46
C PRO A 161 -15.76 1.75 24.19
N CYS A 162 -15.29 2.83 24.81
CA CYS A 162 -15.84 4.18 24.58
C CYS A 162 -15.50 4.69 23.17
N ILE A 163 -14.28 4.42 22.70
CA ILE A 163 -13.74 4.90 21.42
C ILE A 163 -14.26 4.05 20.27
N ASP A 164 -14.25 2.73 20.44
CA ASP A 164 -14.75 1.80 19.41
C ASP A 164 -16.23 2.06 19.08
N ARG A 165 -17.04 2.38 20.10
CA ARG A 165 -18.46 2.71 19.92
C ARG A 165 -18.70 4.09 19.29
N HIS A 166 -17.80 5.05 19.47
CA HIS A 166 -17.97 6.44 19.01
C HIS A 166 -16.73 6.95 18.25
N PRO A 167 -16.52 6.52 16.99
CA PRO A 167 -15.32 6.90 16.22
C PRO A 167 -15.23 8.40 15.91
N VAL A 168 -16.35 9.12 15.90
CA VAL A 168 -16.35 10.59 15.72
C VAL A 168 -15.70 11.30 16.90
N LEU A 169 -15.87 10.76 18.12
CA LEU A 169 -15.26 11.33 19.33
C LEU A 169 -13.73 11.23 19.28
N GLU A 170 -13.19 10.12 18.75
CA GLU A 170 -11.75 9.96 18.52
C GLU A 170 -11.21 11.06 17.60
N VAL A 171 -11.86 11.27 16.45
CA VAL A 171 -11.42 12.29 15.47
C VAL A 171 -11.46 13.68 16.08
N LEU A 172 -12.52 14.02 16.84
CA LEU A 172 -12.64 15.31 17.52
C LEU A 172 -11.55 15.51 18.58
N LEU A 173 -11.26 14.48 19.39
CA LEU A 173 -10.21 14.55 20.41
C LEU A 173 -8.83 14.71 19.76
N VAL A 174 -8.53 13.94 18.72
CA VAL A 174 -7.26 14.03 17.99
C VAL A 174 -7.11 15.38 17.33
N ALA A 175 -8.17 15.93 16.72
CA ALA A 175 -8.15 17.26 16.14
C ALA A 175 -7.92 18.35 17.20
N PHE A 176 -8.58 18.25 18.36
CA PHE A 176 -8.41 19.17 19.48
C PHE A 176 -6.97 19.16 20.02
N VAL A 177 -6.41 17.97 20.27
CA VAL A 177 -5.01 17.82 20.74
C VAL A 177 -4.03 18.31 19.69
N THR A 178 -4.25 17.99 18.41
CA THR A 178 -3.41 18.47 17.32
C THR A 178 -3.42 19.99 17.25
N CYS A 179 -4.59 20.63 17.40
CA CYS A 179 -4.72 22.09 17.43
C CYS A 179 -3.95 22.71 18.61
N LEU A 180 -4.07 22.13 19.81
CA LEU A 180 -3.38 22.60 21.00
C LEU A 180 -1.85 22.53 20.85
N LEU A 181 -1.34 21.41 20.33
CA LEU A 181 0.09 21.21 20.10
C LEU A 181 0.61 22.07 18.95
N ALA A 182 -0.17 22.22 17.87
CA ALA A 182 0.20 23.05 16.73
C ALA A 182 0.27 24.54 17.07
N PHE A 183 -0.49 25.01 18.05
CA PHE A 183 -0.44 26.41 18.47
C PHE A 183 0.95 26.83 18.99
N SER A 184 1.67 25.88 19.62
CA SER A 184 2.95 26.12 20.30
C SER A 184 4.11 26.40 19.32
N ASN A 185 4.13 25.75 18.15
CA ASN A 185 5.26 25.79 17.24
C ASN A 185 4.86 26.27 15.83
N ARG A 186 5.60 27.22 15.26
CA ARG A 186 5.37 27.75 13.90
C ARG A 186 5.33 26.62 12.86
N PHE A 187 6.27 25.69 12.89
CA PHE A 187 6.37 24.63 11.88
C PHE A 187 5.20 23.64 11.93
N MET A 188 4.47 23.58 13.04
CA MET A 188 3.27 22.75 13.17
C MET A 188 2.01 23.43 12.62
N LYS A 189 2.04 24.76 12.38
CA LYS A 189 0.91 25.52 11.84
C LYS A 189 0.82 25.44 10.31
N LEU A 190 1.94 25.17 9.64
CA LEU A 190 1.98 25.08 8.18
C LEU A 190 1.29 23.81 7.67
N ALA A 191 0.66 23.93 6.51
CA ALA A 191 0.13 22.77 5.80
C ALA A 191 1.27 21.78 5.47
N GLY A 192 1.01 20.48 5.53
CA GLY A 192 2.05 19.47 5.35
C GLY A 192 2.84 19.58 4.04
N THR A 193 2.18 19.88 2.91
CA THR A 193 2.87 20.06 1.61
C THR A 193 3.70 21.33 1.55
N GLU A 194 3.25 22.40 2.21
CA GLU A 194 3.98 23.66 2.30
C GLU A 194 5.19 23.52 3.22
N LEU A 195 5.05 22.80 4.34
CA LEU A 195 6.16 22.50 5.24
C LEU A 195 7.26 21.68 4.54
N VAL A 196 6.89 20.67 3.74
CA VAL A 196 7.87 19.92 2.94
C VAL A 196 8.59 20.85 1.98
N TYR A 197 7.86 21.70 1.25
CA TYR A 197 8.47 22.67 0.34
C TYR A 197 9.44 23.61 1.07
N GLU A 198 9.04 24.19 2.20
CA GLU A 198 9.89 25.12 2.96
C GLU A 198 11.17 24.45 3.51
N MET A 199 11.10 23.16 3.87
CA MET A 199 12.27 22.41 4.32
C MET A 199 13.21 22.03 3.17
N LEU A 200 12.67 21.71 1.99
CA LEU A 200 13.48 21.32 0.82
C LEU A 200 14.05 22.54 0.09
N ALA A 201 13.39 23.69 0.14
CA ALA A 201 13.78 24.89 -0.58
C ALA A 201 15.21 25.35 -0.24
N GLU A 202 15.93 25.81 -1.25
CA GLU A 202 17.17 26.55 -1.08
C GLU A 202 16.89 27.93 -0.49
N CYS A 203 17.82 28.43 0.33
CA CYS A 203 17.71 29.80 0.84
C CYS A 203 18.12 30.80 -0.25
N PRO A 204 17.33 31.83 -0.54
CA PRO A 204 17.75 32.83 -1.52
C PRO A 204 18.99 33.59 -1.02
N ILE A 205 19.93 33.86 -1.92
CA ILE A 205 21.05 34.76 -1.66
C ILE A 205 20.46 36.17 -1.57
N ILE A 206 20.55 36.80 -0.39
CA ILE A 206 20.09 38.17 -0.21
C ILE A 206 21.12 39.09 -0.86
N ASP A 207 20.80 39.58 -2.05
CA ASP A 207 21.56 40.68 -2.65
C ASP A 207 21.29 41.98 -1.84
N PRO A 208 22.33 42.68 -1.37
CA PRO A 208 22.17 43.88 -0.54
C PRO A 208 21.52 45.07 -1.27
N SER A 209 21.26 44.95 -2.57
CA SER A 209 20.65 45.98 -3.42
C SER A 209 19.11 45.94 -3.48
N ASP A 210 18.44 44.93 -2.92
CA ASP A 210 16.98 44.78 -3.02
C ASP A 210 16.30 44.52 -1.65
N PRO A 211 16.02 45.57 -0.85
CA PRO A 211 15.52 45.45 0.53
C PRO A 211 14.04 45.05 0.64
N THR A 212 13.33 44.86 -0.49
CA THR A 212 11.88 44.59 -0.53
C THR A 212 11.49 43.24 -1.10
N GLY A 213 12.46 42.38 -1.47
CA GLY A 213 12.21 41.25 -2.36
C GLY A 213 12.76 39.89 -1.92
N SER A 214 12.44 39.41 -0.71
CA SER A 214 12.19 37.96 -0.49
C SER A 214 11.73 37.76 0.94
N SER A 215 10.53 37.23 1.12
CA SER A 215 10.12 36.62 2.37
C SER A 215 11.13 35.52 2.68
N ILE A 216 12.07 35.78 3.60
CA ILE A 216 12.98 34.77 4.13
C ILE A 216 12.10 33.60 4.56
N SER A 217 12.23 32.46 3.85
CA SER A 217 11.62 31.20 4.27
C SER A 217 11.98 31.03 5.75
N GLY A 218 11.01 30.78 6.62
CA GLY A 218 11.22 30.72 8.07
C GLY A 218 12.22 29.64 8.51
N ALA A 219 12.59 28.75 7.60
CA ALA A 219 13.65 27.75 7.75
C ALA A 219 15.05 28.24 7.33
N CYS A 220 15.21 29.47 6.83
CA CYS A 220 16.46 30.07 6.38
C CYS A 220 17.02 31.06 7.40
N ILE A 221 18.34 31.04 7.59
CA ILE A 221 19.06 31.87 8.55
C ILE A 221 20.21 32.56 7.85
N SER A 222 20.38 33.85 8.12
CA SER A 222 21.55 34.62 7.71
C SER A 222 22.60 34.76 8.82
N ASP A 223 22.16 34.77 10.10
CA ASP A 223 23.03 34.96 11.26
C ASP A 223 23.35 33.64 12.00
N PRO A 224 24.63 33.24 12.17
CA PRO A 224 25.01 31.98 12.80
C PRO A 224 24.48 31.80 14.24
N LYS A 225 24.23 32.89 14.97
CA LYS A 225 23.77 32.89 16.36
C LYS A 225 22.35 32.33 16.51
N ASP A 226 21.52 32.47 15.49
CA ASP A 226 20.12 32.05 15.52
C ASP A 226 19.95 30.57 15.16
N THR A 227 21.03 29.92 14.68
CA THR A 227 21.06 28.51 14.29
C THR A 227 20.62 27.58 15.43
N ALA A 228 21.09 27.84 16.65
CA ALA A 228 20.75 27.01 17.81
C ALA A 228 19.25 27.09 18.15
N GLN A 229 18.65 28.28 18.07
CA GLN A 229 17.22 28.46 18.34
C GLN A 229 16.36 27.81 17.27
N LEU A 230 16.75 27.91 15.99
CA LEU A 230 16.04 27.23 14.91
C LEU A 230 16.13 25.71 15.04
N ILE A 231 17.33 25.16 15.29
CA ILE A 231 17.50 23.71 15.48
C ILE A 231 16.64 23.22 16.65
N LEU A 232 16.58 23.96 17.75
CA LEU A 232 15.69 23.64 18.87
C LEU A 232 14.21 23.66 18.45
N ASN A 233 13.78 24.72 17.76
CA ASN A 233 12.39 24.88 17.31
C ASN A 233 11.97 23.77 16.33
N ILE A 234 12.81 23.43 15.36
CA ILE A 234 12.57 22.32 14.42
C ILE A 234 12.64 20.99 15.17
N GLY A 235 13.56 20.82 16.13
CA GLY A 235 13.67 19.60 16.94
C GLY A 235 12.41 19.31 17.76
N ILE A 236 11.84 20.33 18.40
CA ILE A 236 10.54 20.23 19.08
C ILE A 236 9.44 19.88 18.08
N ALA A 237 9.45 20.49 16.88
CA ALA A 237 8.48 20.18 15.83
C ALA A 237 8.58 18.73 15.36
N VAL A 238 9.79 18.16 15.20
CA VAL A 238 10.02 16.77 14.82
C VAL A 238 9.38 15.83 15.84
N VAL A 239 9.64 16.03 17.13
CA VAL A 239 9.09 15.18 18.21
C VAL A 239 7.57 15.27 18.25
N LEU A 240 7.02 16.48 18.24
CA LEU A 240 5.56 16.68 18.27
C LEU A 240 4.89 16.07 17.03
N LYS A 241 5.44 16.29 15.83
CA LYS A 241 4.87 15.77 14.59
C LYS A 241 4.96 14.25 14.53
N PHE A 242 6.05 13.66 15.02
CA PHE A 242 6.19 12.21 15.16
C PHE A 242 5.07 11.63 16.03
N LEU A 243 4.88 12.16 17.24
CA LEU A 243 3.85 11.70 18.18
C LEU A 243 2.43 11.88 17.60
N ILE A 244 2.14 13.04 17.01
CA ILE A 244 0.84 13.30 16.40
C ILE A 244 0.60 12.33 15.23
N THR A 245 1.60 12.07 14.39
CA THR A 245 1.50 11.16 13.24
C THR A 245 1.17 9.73 13.68
N VAL A 246 1.80 9.24 14.76
CA VAL A 246 1.49 7.93 15.36
C VAL A 246 0.00 7.83 15.73
N VAL A 247 -0.57 8.89 16.30
CA VAL A 247 -1.98 8.91 16.74
C VAL A 247 -2.95 9.14 15.57
N THR A 248 -2.62 10.05 14.65
CA THR A 248 -3.51 10.40 13.51
C THR A 248 -3.60 9.29 12.48
N PHE A 249 -2.57 8.47 12.32
CA PHE A 249 -2.64 7.36 11.38
C PHE A 249 -3.56 6.23 11.89
N GLY A 250 -4.59 5.92 11.11
CA GLY A 250 -5.62 4.92 11.41
C GLY A 250 -6.88 5.43 12.10
N ILE A 251 -7.05 6.75 12.25
CA ILE A 251 -8.35 7.33 12.60
C ILE A 251 -9.38 7.00 11.50
N LYS A 252 -10.67 7.05 11.82
CA LYS A 252 -11.76 6.79 10.85
C LYS A 252 -11.98 7.95 9.86
N CYS A 253 -10.91 8.45 9.25
CA CYS A 253 -10.91 9.46 8.18
C CYS A 253 -10.01 9.00 7.02
N PRO A 254 -10.29 9.43 5.77
CA PRO A 254 -9.40 9.18 4.66
C PRO A 254 -8.07 9.91 4.88
N ALA A 255 -7.01 9.12 4.99
CA ALA A 255 -5.69 9.56 5.40
C ALA A 255 -4.61 8.85 4.58
N GLY A 256 -3.51 9.54 4.30
CA GLY A 256 -2.28 8.99 3.76
C GLY A 256 -1.10 9.30 4.68
N LEU A 257 -0.11 8.41 4.72
CA LEU A 257 1.06 8.54 5.60
C LEU A 257 2.28 9.19 4.92
N PHE A 258 2.28 9.29 3.60
CA PHE A 258 3.40 9.80 2.80
C PHE A 258 3.89 11.19 3.26
N VAL A 259 3.00 12.19 3.20
CA VAL A 259 3.39 13.59 3.50
C VAL A 259 3.85 13.78 4.96
N PRO A 260 3.17 13.24 5.99
CA PRO A 260 3.68 13.28 7.37
C PRO A 260 5.10 12.71 7.54
N SER A 261 5.38 11.54 6.96
CA SER A 261 6.70 10.92 7.04
C SER A 261 7.76 11.75 6.30
N LEU A 262 7.43 12.31 5.14
CA LEU A 262 8.29 13.26 4.42
C LEU A 262 8.60 14.50 5.27
N CYS A 263 7.60 15.07 5.97
CA CYS A 263 7.82 16.23 6.84
C CYS A 263 8.83 15.92 7.96
N ILE A 264 8.65 14.78 8.64
CA ILE A 264 9.51 14.38 9.77
C ILE A 264 10.95 14.19 9.28
N GLY A 265 11.12 13.47 8.16
CA GLY A 265 12.44 13.25 7.56
C GLY A 265 13.07 14.54 7.03
N ALA A 266 12.28 15.43 6.41
CA ALA A 266 12.75 16.71 5.89
C ALA A 266 13.28 17.62 7.01
N MET A 267 12.52 17.74 8.10
CA MET A 267 12.94 18.51 9.27
C MET A 267 14.22 17.94 9.89
N MET A 268 14.33 16.61 10.00
CA MET A 268 15.54 15.96 10.54
C MET A 268 16.76 16.14 9.63
N GLY A 269 16.58 16.02 8.32
CA GLY A 269 17.62 16.31 7.33
C GLY A 269 18.06 17.77 7.37
N ARG A 270 17.12 18.71 7.50
CA ARG A 270 17.42 20.14 7.63
C ARG A 270 18.21 20.45 8.91
N ILE A 271 17.87 19.81 10.04
CA ILE A 271 18.64 19.93 11.30
C ILE A 271 20.07 19.44 11.08
N LEU A 272 20.26 18.25 10.50
CA LEU A 272 21.60 17.72 10.26
C LEU A 272 22.40 18.56 9.27
N GLY A 273 21.76 19.12 8.24
CA GLY A 273 22.38 20.10 7.36
C GLY A 273 22.89 21.33 8.13
N TYR A 274 22.06 21.97 8.95
CA TYR A 274 22.52 23.12 9.74
C TYR A 274 23.58 22.77 10.78
N LEU A 275 23.57 21.55 11.33
CA LEU A 275 24.63 21.09 12.24
C LEU A 275 25.99 20.99 11.54
N VAL A 276 26.03 20.51 10.30
CA VAL A 276 27.26 20.44 9.50
C VAL A 276 27.75 21.84 9.12
N GLU A 277 26.84 22.74 8.73
CA GLU A 277 27.21 24.14 8.42
C GLU A 277 27.72 24.88 9.67
N TYR A 278 27.11 24.65 10.83
CA TYR A 278 27.57 25.19 12.11
C TYR A 278 28.94 24.61 12.52
N ALA A 279 29.18 23.33 12.25
CA ALA A 279 30.47 22.68 12.48
C ALA A 279 31.57 23.28 11.60
N TYR A 280 31.26 23.55 10.32
CA TYR A 280 32.16 24.25 9.40
C TYR A 280 32.54 25.64 9.91
N HIS A 281 31.55 26.44 10.32
CA HIS A 281 31.79 27.78 10.87
C HIS A 281 32.64 27.74 12.15
N SER A 282 32.44 26.73 13.00
CA SER A 282 33.17 26.61 14.28
C SER A 282 34.62 26.14 14.09
N HIS A 283 34.88 25.25 13.12
CA HIS A 283 36.19 24.67 12.85
C HIS A 283 36.52 24.65 11.36
N PRO A 284 36.80 25.82 10.75
CA PRO A 284 37.07 25.93 9.32
C PRO A 284 38.41 25.27 8.89
N GLU A 285 39.31 25.01 9.83
CA GLU A 285 40.66 24.46 9.57
C GLU A 285 40.68 22.93 9.34
N LEU A 286 39.56 22.23 9.53
CA LEU A 286 39.49 20.78 9.29
C LEU A 286 39.68 20.46 7.80
N SER A 287 40.49 19.43 7.51
CA SER A 287 40.79 18.98 6.13
C SER A 287 39.54 18.63 5.31
N VAL A 288 38.48 18.20 6.00
CA VAL A 288 37.19 17.84 5.44
C VAL A 288 36.47 19.03 4.80
N PHE A 289 36.74 20.25 5.26
CA PHE A 289 36.04 21.46 4.82
C PHE A 289 36.85 22.35 3.86
N GLN A 290 38.03 21.90 3.42
CA GLN A 290 38.87 22.65 2.48
C GLN A 290 38.28 22.76 1.06
N ILE A 291 37.26 21.94 0.76
CA ILE A 291 36.56 21.91 -0.53
C ILE A 291 35.45 22.99 -0.59
N CYS A 292 35.06 23.54 0.56
CA CYS A 292 33.94 24.48 0.69
C CYS A 292 34.34 25.90 0.26
N ASP A 293 33.42 26.62 -0.39
CA ASP A 293 33.68 27.92 -0.97
C ASP A 293 33.42 29.04 0.05
N PRO A 294 34.47 29.72 0.55
CA PRO A 294 34.34 30.75 1.58
C PRO A 294 33.68 32.04 1.07
N SER A 295 33.44 32.18 -0.25
CA SER A 295 32.85 33.38 -0.84
C SER A 295 31.32 33.47 -0.68
N ARG A 296 30.67 32.36 -0.26
CA ARG A 296 29.21 32.25 -0.13
C ARG A 296 28.71 32.54 1.29
N PRO A 297 27.46 33.00 1.45
CA PRO A 297 26.89 33.28 2.76
C PRO A 297 26.64 32.00 3.58
N PHE A 298 26.53 32.16 4.91
CA PHE A 298 26.20 31.08 5.84
C PHE A 298 24.88 30.39 5.45
N GLY A 299 24.88 29.06 5.41
CA GLY A 299 23.75 28.24 4.96
C GLY A 299 23.85 27.79 3.49
N GLN A 300 24.88 28.24 2.77
CA GLN A 300 25.23 27.82 1.40
C GLN A 300 26.74 27.79 1.15
N ALA A 301 27.55 27.96 2.20
CA ALA A 301 29.01 28.09 2.06
C ALA A 301 29.67 26.75 1.77
N CYS A 302 29.19 25.69 2.44
CA CYS A 302 29.79 24.36 2.35
C CYS A 302 28.79 23.32 1.86
N ILE A 303 27.55 23.38 2.34
CA ILE A 303 26.50 22.43 2.02
C ILE A 303 25.18 23.15 1.79
N ILE A 304 24.25 22.46 1.11
CA ILE A 304 22.88 22.94 0.95
C ILE A 304 21.96 22.15 1.90
N PRO A 305 21.44 22.77 2.98
CA PRO A 305 20.56 22.09 3.94
C PRO A 305 19.28 21.53 3.30
N GLY A 306 18.83 22.09 2.16
CA GLY A 306 17.69 21.58 1.40
C GLY A 306 17.92 20.19 0.81
N VAL A 307 19.13 19.90 0.32
CA VAL A 307 19.50 18.57 -0.18
C VAL A 307 19.48 17.54 0.95
N TRP A 308 20.01 17.92 2.12
CA TRP A 308 19.96 17.07 3.32
C TRP A 308 18.52 16.82 3.78
N ALA A 309 17.65 17.84 3.75
CA ALA A 309 16.23 17.69 4.01
C ALA A 309 15.57 16.70 3.03
N MET A 310 15.85 16.80 1.74
CA MET A 310 15.32 15.86 0.74
C MET A 310 15.77 14.42 0.98
N VAL A 311 17.06 14.19 1.22
CA VAL A 311 17.59 12.85 1.51
C VAL A 311 16.96 12.28 2.79
N GLY A 312 16.78 13.10 3.82
CA GLY A 312 16.11 12.72 5.06
C GLY A 312 14.64 12.40 4.88
N ALA A 313 13.93 13.18 4.06
CA ALA A 313 12.54 12.93 3.71
C ALA A 313 12.38 11.57 3.02
N ALA A 314 13.23 11.28 2.03
CA ALA A 314 13.26 10.00 1.34
C ALA A 314 13.59 8.84 2.30
N ALA A 315 14.61 9.00 3.15
CA ALA A 315 15.02 7.97 4.10
C ALA A 315 13.94 7.66 5.14
N MET A 316 13.27 8.67 5.69
CA MET A 316 12.19 8.48 6.67
C MET A 316 10.98 7.80 6.04
N LEU A 317 10.60 8.21 4.83
CA LEU A 317 9.50 7.56 4.12
C LEU A 317 9.84 6.10 3.80
N ALA A 318 11.06 5.81 3.32
CA ALA A 318 11.53 4.44 3.09
C ALA A 318 11.52 3.59 4.37
N GLY A 319 11.93 4.15 5.52
CA GLY A 319 11.89 3.46 6.80
C GLY A 319 10.47 3.06 7.24
N VAL A 320 9.46 3.84 6.85
CA VAL A 320 8.04 3.58 7.17
C VAL A 320 7.39 2.65 6.15
N THR A 321 7.55 2.89 4.85
CA THR A 321 6.85 2.17 3.77
C THR A 321 7.61 0.99 3.20
N ARG A 322 8.93 0.89 3.42
CA ARG A 322 9.82 -0.16 2.88
C ARG A 322 9.95 -0.20 1.35
N THR A 323 9.50 0.87 0.69
CA THR A 323 9.68 1.15 -0.74
C THR A 323 11.02 1.83 -1.00
N THR A 324 11.79 1.36 -1.98
CA THR A 324 13.13 1.90 -2.28
C THR A 324 13.19 2.57 -3.65
N LEU A 325 13.01 1.80 -4.72
CA LEU A 325 13.29 2.24 -6.09
C LEU A 325 12.29 3.29 -6.55
N SER A 326 11.00 3.05 -6.33
CA SER A 326 9.95 4.02 -6.67
C SER A 326 10.17 5.35 -5.95
N LEU A 327 10.50 5.32 -4.67
CA LEU A 327 10.70 6.52 -3.87
C LEU A 327 11.92 7.33 -4.32
N ALA A 328 13.05 6.67 -4.60
CA ALA A 328 14.24 7.35 -5.10
C ALA A 328 13.97 8.06 -6.43
N VAL A 329 13.23 7.40 -7.35
CA VAL A 329 12.86 8.00 -8.63
C VAL A 329 11.86 9.14 -8.47
N ILE A 330 10.85 9.01 -7.59
CA ILE A 330 9.92 10.11 -7.27
C ILE A 330 10.71 11.34 -6.81
N MET A 331 11.66 11.18 -5.88
CA MET A 331 12.48 12.29 -5.38
C MET A 331 13.36 12.92 -6.47
N VAL A 332 13.94 12.10 -7.33
CA VAL A 332 14.74 12.61 -8.46
C VAL A 332 13.86 13.37 -9.48
N GLU A 333 12.66 12.89 -9.80
CA GLU A 333 11.73 13.60 -10.70
C GLU A 333 11.27 14.94 -10.10
N LEU A 334 11.03 14.99 -8.79
CA LEU A 334 10.66 16.22 -8.07
C LEU A 334 11.76 17.28 -8.05
N THR A 335 13.00 16.86 -8.17
CA THR A 335 14.16 17.76 -8.11
C THR A 335 14.63 18.23 -9.48
N GLY A 336 14.22 17.53 -10.53
CA GLY A 336 14.67 17.76 -11.90
C GLY A 336 16.16 17.47 -12.14
N SER A 337 16.88 16.87 -11.18
CA SER A 337 18.31 16.61 -11.28
C SER A 337 18.68 15.17 -10.93
N LEU A 338 19.27 14.46 -11.90
CA LEU A 338 19.76 13.09 -11.72
C LEU A 338 21.00 12.99 -10.82
N VAL A 339 21.65 14.13 -10.52
CA VAL A 339 22.90 14.15 -9.73
C VAL A 339 22.69 13.58 -8.33
N TYR A 340 21.49 13.72 -7.76
CA TYR A 340 21.16 13.30 -6.40
C TYR A 340 20.72 11.83 -6.28
N ILE A 341 20.69 11.06 -7.37
CA ILE A 341 20.19 9.68 -7.34
C ILE A 341 21.00 8.78 -6.40
N LEU A 342 22.33 8.94 -6.39
CA LEU A 342 23.24 8.13 -5.58
C LEU A 342 23.04 8.36 -4.06
N PRO A 343 23.14 9.60 -3.54
CA PRO A 343 22.97 9.82 -2.10
C PRO A 343 21.58 9.43 -1.61
N ILE A 344 20.52 9.74 -2.38
CA ILE A 344 19.15 9.36 -2.03
C ILE A 344 19.02 7.83 -1.94
N SER A 345 19.48 7.10 -2.97
CA SER A 345 19.34 5.64 -3.01
C SER A 345 20.13 4.95 -1.90
N MET A 346 21.33 5.45 -1.58
CA MET A 346 22.15 4.91 -0.49
C MET A 346 21.48 5.11 0.87
N SER A 347 20.99 6.32 1.18
CA SER A 347 20.28 6.57 2.44
C SER A 347 18.99 5.79 2.56
N VAL A 348 18.23 5.68 1.47
CA VAL A 348 16.99 4.89 1.40
C VAL A 348 17.26 3.40 1.65
N LEU A 349 18.32 2.85 1.04
CA LEU A 349 18.70 1.44 1.24
C LEU A 349 19.11 1.19 2.69
N VAL A 350 19.93 2.07 3.27
CA VAL A 350 20.35 1.98 4.68
C VAL A 350 19.17 2.12 5.64
N ALA A 351 18.25 3.06 5.36
CA ALA A 351 17.05 3.24 6.17
C ALA A 351 16.16 2.01 6.13
N LYS A 352 15.95 1.42 4.94
CA LYS A 352 15.19 0.19 4.79
C LYS A 352 15.82 -0.97 5.55
N THR A 353 17.12 -1.24 5.35
CA THR A 353 17.77 -2.41 5.96
C THR A 353 17.71 -2.36 7.48
N LEU A 354 17.92 -1.18 8.09
CA LEU A 354 17.75 -1.04 9.53
C LEU A 354 16.31 -1.11 10.00
N ALA A 355 15.39 -0.60 9.20
CA ALA A 355 13.99 -0.69 9.55
C ALA A 355 13.56 -2.18 9.52
N ASP A 356 14.04 -2.96 8.54
CA ASP A 356 13.76 -4.40 8.37
C ASP A 356 14.30 -5.24 9.54
N THR A 357 15.40 -4.81 10.20
CA THR A 357 15.92 -5.51 11.39
C THR A 357 15.13 -5.23 12.66
N ILE A 358 14.46 -4.07 12.77
CA ILE A 358 13.65 -3.71 13.95
C ILE A 358 12.22 -4.23 13.84
N GLU A 359 11.62 -4.04 12.67
CA GLU A 359 10.27 -4.46 12.35
C GLU A 359 10.25 -4.93 10.90
N HIS A 360 10.07 -6.23 10.67
CA HIS A 360 10.20 -6.80 9.32
C HIS A 360 9.08 -6.35 8.37
N ARG A 361 7.91 -6.01 8.91
CA ARG A 361 6.73 -5.65 8.12
C ARG A 361 6.67 -4.16 7.82
N SER A 362 6.18 -3.81 6.63
CA SER A 362 5.86 -2.41 6.34
C SER A 362 4.64 -1.97 7.14
N ILE A 363 4.43 -0.65 7.26
CA ILE A 363 3.22 -0.12 7.88
C ILE A 363 1.93 -0.59 7.17
N TYR A 364 1.98 -0.79 5.84
CA TYR A 364 0.83 -1.25 5.08
C TYR A 364 0.51 -2.71 5.41
N ASP A 365 1.53 -3.56 5.50
CA ASP A 365 1.36 -4.96 5.90
C ASP A 365 0.83 -5.06 7.34
N LEU A 366 1.32 -4.22 8.25
CA LEU A 366 0.83 -4.16 9.63
C LEU A 366 -0.64 -3.78 9.69
N CYS A 367 -1.07 -2.76 8.95
CA CYS A 367 -2.49 -2.37 8.87
C CYS A 367 -3.37 -3.45 8.23
N MET A 368 -2.86 -4.16 7.22
CA MET A 368 -3.59 -5.26 6.58
C MET A 368 -3.78 -6.43 7.55
N ASN A 369 -2.74 -6.78 8.31
CA ASN A 369 -2.82 -7.81 9.35
C ASN A 369 -3.79 -7.43 10.48
N LEU A 370 -3.78 -6.15 10.91
CA LEU A 370 -4.73 -5.65 11.90
C LEU A 370 -6.19 -5.66 11.40
N SER A 371 -6.40 -5.64 10.09
CA SER A 371 -7.71 -5.72 9.46
C SER A 371 -8.15 -7.16 9.17
N GLU A 372 -7.31 -8.16 9.51
CA GLU A 372 -7.56 -9.59 9.29
C GLU A 372 -7.96 -9.94 7.84
N LEU A 373 -7.40 -9.20 6.87
CA LEU A 373 -7.67 -9.46 5.46
C LEU A 373 -6.87 -10.69 5.00
N PRO A 374 -7.50 -11.65 4.27
CA PRO A 374 -6.80 -12.82 3.74
C PRO A 374 -5.88 -12.39 2.59
N TYR A 375 -4.64 -12.02 2.94
CA TYR A 375 -3.61 -11.58 2.01
C TYR A 375 -2.43 -12.54 2.03
N LEU A 376 -2.14 -13.11 0.87
CA LEU A 376 -0.97 -13.95 0.68
C LEU A 376 0.15 -13.06 0.17
N ASP A 377 1.18 -12.86 1.00
CA ASP A 377 2.30 -12.02 0.62
C ASP A 377 3.27 -12.80 -0.28
N ALA A 378 3.67 -12.18 -1.38
CA ALA A 378 4.62 -12.75 -2.32
C ALA A 378 6.06 -12.63 -1.83
N LYS A 379 6.31 -11.68 -0.91
CA LYS A 379 7.65 -11.33 -0.42
C LYS A 379 8.07 -12.21 0.76
N SER A 380 7.14 -12.88 1.42
CA SER A 380 7.41 -13.70 2.60
C SER A 380 7.70 -15.16 2.25
N GLU A 381 8.79 -15.70 2.79
CA GLU A 381 9.04 -17.14 2.78
C GLU A 381 8.27 -17.82 3.91
N TYR A 382 7.38 -18.74 3.55
CA TYR A 382 6.64 -19.55 4.52
C TYR A 382 7.32 -20.90 4.68
N LEU A 383 7.57 -21.30 5.94
CA LEU A 383 8.05 -22.66 6.24
C LEU A 383 6.89 -23.63 6.12
N HIS A 384 6.89 -24.42 5.05
CA HIS A 384 5.86 -25.41 4.81
C HIS A 384 6.26 -26.77 5.34
N TYR A 385 5.64 -27.19 6.44
CA TYR A 385 5.78 -28.56 6.97
C TYR A 385 4.62 -29.48 6.58
N ALA A 386 3.52 -28.91 6.07
CA ALA A 386 2.29 -29.62 5.74
C ALA A 386 2.31 -30.10 4.28
N LYS A 387 1.72 -31.27 4.03
CA LYS A 387 1.50 -31.77 2.68
C LYS A 387 0.18 -31.25 2.12
N PRO A 388 0.00 -31.23 0.78
CA PRO A 388 -1.28 -30.86 0.17
C PRO A 388 -2.45 -31.69 0.71
N GLU A 389 -2.18 -32.97 1.05
CA GLU A 389 -3.18 -33.88 1.63
C GLU A 389 -3.78 -33.41 2.95
N ASP A 390 -3.02 -32.65 3.75
CA ASP A 390 -3.42 -32.20 5.08
C ASP A 390 -4.30 -30.95 5.01
N ILE A 391 -4.15 -30.16 3.93
CA ILE A 391 -4.82 -28.86 3.76
C ILE A 391 -6.07 -28.98 2.87
N MET A 392 -6.03 -29.88 1.88
CA MET A 392 -7.10 -30.02 0.89
C MET A 392 -8.45 -30.33 1.53
N ASP A 393 -9.51 -29.72 1.00
CA ASP A 393 -10.87 -30.08 1.37
C ASP A 393 -11.32 -31.29 0.55
N ARG A 394 -11.48 -32.42 1.23
CA ARG A 394 -12.02 -33.65 0.65
C ARG A 394 -13.54 -33.67 0.60
N ASN A 395 -14.19 -32.84 1.43
CA ASN A 395 -15.64 -32.80 1.60
C ASN A 395 -16.25 -31.56 0.94
N ALA A 396 -15.52 -30.90 0.04
CA ALA A 396 -16.07 -29.80 -0.74
C ALA A 396 -17.28 -30.28 -1.54
N GLU A 397 -18.33 -29.46 -1.61
CA GLU A 397 -19.53 -29.79 -2.39
C GLU A 397 -19.15 -29.89 -3.88
N VAL A 398 -19.50 -31.02 -4.51
CA VAL A 398 -19.15 -31.34 -5.90
C VAL A 398 -20.41 -31.61 -6.71
N ILE A 399 -20.38 -31.32 -8.02
CA ILE A 399 -21.47 -31.62 -8.94
C ILE A 399 -21.04 -32.82 -9.80
N ILE A 400 -21.84 -33.90 -9.80
CA ILE A 400 -21.54 -35.13 -10.55
C ILE A 400 -22.37 -35.14 -11.84
N LEU A 401 -21.70 -35.25 -12.99
CA LEU A 401 -22.32 -35.10 -14.32
C LEU A 401 -23.01 -36.37 -14.86
N ASN A 402 -22.82 -37.52 -14.21
CA ASN A 402 -23.26 -38.82 -14.73
C ASN A 402 -24.79 -39.06 -14.73
N GLY A 403 -25.59 -38.13 -14.24
CA GLY A 403 -27.04 -38.28 -14.09
C GLY A 403 -27.84 -37.08 -14.57
N GLU A 404 -29.16 -37.22 -14.58
CA GLU A 404 -30.07 -36.10 -14.84
C GLU A 404 -29.96 -35.08 -13.69
N LEU A 405 -29.27 -33.98 -13.95
CA LEU A 405 -29.15 -32.86 -13.02
C LEU A 405 -30.32 -31.90 -13.22
N ARG A 406 -31.16 -31.73 -12.19
CA ARG A 406 -32.25 -30.75 -12.21
C ARG A 406 -31.84 -29.43 -11.59
N ALA A 407 -32.51 -28.35 -11.98
CA ALA A 407 -32.27 -27.03 -11.40
C ALA A 407 -32.54 -27.00 -9.89
N SER A 408 -33.47 -27.81 -9.37
CA SER A 408 -33.72 -27.99 -7.94
C SER A 408 -32.50 -28.50 -7.19
N ASP A 409 -31.77 -29.45 -7.78
CA ASP A 409 -30.62 -30.09 -7.16
C ASP A 409 -29.45 -29.12 -7.12
N LEU A 410 -29.22 -28.37 -8.19
CA LEU A 410 -28.22 -27.30 -8.24
C LEU A 410 -28.53 -26.18 -7.23
N ARG A 411 -29.81 -25.78 -7.12
CA ARG A 411 -30.25 -24.82 -6.09
C ARG A 411 -30.01 -25.35 -4.68
N GLN A 412 -30.17 -26.66 -4.46
CA GLN A 412 -29.90 -27.28 -3.18
C GLN A 412 -28.39 -27.32 -2.89
N SER A 413 -27.54 -27.68 -3.84
CA SER A 413 -26.08 -27.61 -3.69
C SER A 413 -25.58 -26.20 -3.41
N ILE A 414 -26.18 -25.18 -4.02
CA ILE A 414 -25.91 -23.77 -3.70
C ILE A 414 -26.28 -23.45 -2.25
N LYS A 415 -27.46 -23.86 -1.79
CA LYS A 415 -27.87 -23.67 -0.39
C LYS A 415 -26.93 -24.39 0.58
N ASN A 416 -26.58 -25.64 0.30
CA ASN A 416 -25.64 -26.42 1.10
C ASN A 416 -24.29 -25.71 1.22
N MET A 417 -23.77 -25.15 0.13
CA MET A 417 -22.51 -24.40 0.14
C MET A 417 -22.63 -23.05 0.88
N LEU A 418 -23.76 -22.35 0.77
CA LEU A 418 -24.01 -21.10 1.51
C LEU A 418 -24.15 -21.34 3.03
N GLU A 419 -24.67 -22.50 3.43
CA GLU A 419 -24.80 -22.92 4.82
C GLU A 419 -23.52 -23.55 5.38
N ALA A 420 -22.56 -23.91 4.52
CA ALA A 420 -21.30 -24.49 4.93
C ALA A 420 -20.46 -23.48 5.73
N PRO A 421 -19.72 -23.93 6.76
CA PRO A 421 -18.88 -23.06 7.59
C PRO A 421 -17.72 -22.41 6.82
N GLN A 422 -17.38 -22.91 5.63
CA GLN A 422 -16.43 -22.30 4.71
C GLN A 422 -17.12 -22.07 3.37
N LEU A 423 -17.30 -20.80 3.00
CA LEU A 423 -17.91 -20.42 1.73
C LEU A 423 -16.93 -20.70 0.59
N GLY A 424 -17.25 -21.73 -0.21
CA GLY A 424 -16.49 -22.09 -1.39
C GLY A 424 -16.62 -21.07 -2.52
N SER A 425 -15.63 -21.00 -3.41
CA SER A 425 -15.66 -20.07 -4.57
C SER A 425 -16.52 -20.58 -5.74
N GLY A 426 -16.93 -21.84 -5.70
CA GLY A 426 -17.58 -22.56 -6.79
C GLY A 426 -17.45 -24.07 -6.65
N PHE A 427 -17.94 -24.79 -7.65
CA PHE A 427 -18.11 -26.24 -7.64
C PHE A 427 -17.21 -26.92 -8.67
N PRO A 428 -16.41 -27.92 -8.28
CA PRO A 428 -15.77 -28.81 -9.24
C PRO A 428 -16.81 -29.74 -9.86
N LEU A 429 -16.78 -29.86 -11.18
CA LEU A 429 -17.58 -30.80 -11.95
C LEU A 429 -16.84 -32.11 -12.09
N LEU A 430 -17.43 -33.20 -11.61
CA LEU A 430 -16.84 -34.52 -11.63
C LEU A 430 -17.61 -35.45 -12.56
N GLU A 431 -16.86 -36.26 -13.29
CA GLU A 431 -17.37 -37.39 -14.07
C GLU A 431 -16.93 -38.68 -13.39
N THR A 432 -17.87 -39.59 -13.15
CA THR A 432 -17.60 -40.86 -12.50
C THR A 432 -17.39 -41.93 -13.58
N SER A 433 -16.29 -42.65 -13.52
CA SER A 433 -16.07 -43.82 -14.39
C SER A 433 -16.96 -44.99 -13.94
N GLU A 434 -17.20 -45.97 -14.83
CA GLU A 434 -17.91 -47.21 -14.50
C GLU A 434 -17.29 -47.96 -13.31
N ASN A 435 -15.99 -47.74 -13.05
CA ASN A 435 -15.25 -48.31 -11.92
C ASN A 435 -15.47 -47.59 -10.58
N GLY A 436 -16.28 -46.52 -10.54
CA GLY A 436 -16.51 -45.67 -9.36
C GLY A 436 -15.46 -44.57 -9.13
N ASP A 437 -14.46 -44.50 -10.01
CA ASP A 437 -13.39 -43.50 -9.97
C ASP A 437 -13.89 -42.13 -10.46
N THR A 438 -13.64 -41.06 -9.71
CA THR A 438 -14.04 -39.70 -10.10
C THR A 438 -12.90 -38.92 -10.74
N ARG A 439 -13.19 -38.30 -11.89
CA ARG A 439 -12.28 -37.40 -12.61
C ARG A 439 -12.89 -36.02 -12.71
N ILE A 440 -12.04 -35.00 -12.75
CA ILE A 440 -12.53 -33.63 -12.95
C ILE A 440 -12.77 -33.36 -14.44
N SER A 441 -13.95 -32.83 -14.75
CA SER A 441 -14.35 -32.39 -16.08
C SER A 441 -14.27 -30.86 -16.21
N GLY A 442 -14.50 -30.11 -15.12
CA GLY A 442 -14.40 -28.66 -15.13
C GLY A 442 -14.66 -28.01 -13.77
N TYR A 443 -14.79 -26.70 -13.76
CA TYR A 443 -15.15 -25.92 -12.57
C TYR A 443 -16.15 -24.82 -12.90
N VAL A 444 -17.12 -24.58 -12.01
CA VAL A 444 -18.16 -23.56 -12.18
C VAL A 444 -18.18 -22.63 -10.98
N GLY A 445 -18.16 -21.31 -11.20
CA GLY A 445 -18.21 -20.32 -10.14
C GLY A 445 -19.58 -20.24 -9.46
N LEU A 446 -19.61 -20.09 -8.13
CA LEU A 446 -20.84 -20.02 -7.34
C LEU A 446 -21.76 -18.88 -7.78
N VAL A 447 -21.21 -17.66 -7.91
CA VAL A 447 -21.97 -16.45 -8.23
C VAL A 447 -22.56 -16.50 -9.64
N GLU A 448 -21.82 -17.06 -10.59
CA GLU A 448 -22.26 -17.16 -11.98
C GLU A 448 -23.40 -18.19 -12.10
N LEU A 449 -23.27 -19.33 -11.43
CA LEU A 449 -24.30 -20.35 -11.38
C LEU A 449 -25.56 -19.86 -10.67
N GLU A 450 -25.41 -19.17 -9.53
CA GLU A 450 -26.53 -18.56 -8.79
C GLU A 450 -27.27 -17.54 -9.65
N HIS A 451 -26.54 -16.66 -10.35
CA HIS A 451 -27.15 -15.66 -11.23
C HIS A 451 -27.95 -16.30 -12.36
N CYS A 452 -27.39 -17.31 -13.03
CA CYS A 452 -28.10 -17.99 -14.12
C CYS A 452 -29.32 -18.77 -13.61
N LEU A 453 -29.22 -19.47 -12.47
CA LEU A 453 -30.34 -20.20 -11.87
C LEU A 453 -31.44 -19.28 -11.32
N SER A 454 -31.11 -18.03 -10.97
CA SER A 454 -32.09 -17.01 -10.58
C SER A 454 -32.94 -16.50 -11.75
N THR A 455 -32.42 -16.64 -12.98
CA THR A 455 -33.08 -16.19 -14.21
C THR A 455 -34.03 -17.27 -14.77
N ILE A 456 -33.82 -18.53 -14.39
CA ILE A 456 -34.59 -19.67 -14.89
C ILE A 456 -35.82 -19.90 -14.01
N GLU A 457 -37.00 -19.85 -14.61
CA GLU A 457 -38.26 -20.24 -13.97
C GLU A 457 -38.51 -21.75 -14.18
N GLY A 458 -38.90 -22.45 -13.12
CA GLY A 458 -39.17 -23.90 -13.17
C GLY A 458 -38.00 -24.79 -12.73
N ASP A 459 -38.08 -26.06 -13.14
CA ASP A 459 -37.13 -27.13 -12.79
C ASP A 459 -36.65 -27.92 -14.03
N PRO A 460 -36.02 -27.26 -15.03
CA PRO A 460 -35.55 -27.93 -16.22
C PRO A 460 -34.33 -28.83 -15.94
N ILE A 461 -34.11 -29.79 -16.83
CA ILE A 461 -32.87 -30.58 -16.88
C ILE A 461 -31.73 -29.66 -17.31
N CYS A 462 -30.60 -29.73 -16.60
CA CYS A 462 -29.44 -28.87 -16.79
C CYS A 462 -28.25 -29.69 -17.30
N THR A 463 -27.53 -29.19 -18.31
CA THR A 463 -26.33 -29.83 -18.89
C THR A 463 -25.12 -28.92 -18.78
N PHE A 464 -23.92 -29.48 -18.90
CA PHE A 464 -22.64 -28.75 -18.80
C PHE A 464 -21.67 -29.04 -19.95
N ASP A 465 -22.12 -29.73 -21.01
CA ASP A 465 -21.27 -30.27 -22.08
C ASP A 465 -20.92 -29.24 -23.17
N GLY A 466 -21.48 -28.03 -23.14
CA GLY A 466 -21.17 -26.98 -24.11
C GLY A 466 -21.59 -27.34 -25.54
N ALA A 467 -22.56 -28.26 -25.67
CA ALA A 467 -23.09 -28.67 -26.96
C ALA A 467 -23.92 -27.53 -27.57
N ASP A 468 -23.70 -27.25 -28.85
CA ASP A 468 -24.50 -26.29 -29.62
C ASP A 468 -26.00 -26.58 -29.39
N PRO A 469 -26.82 -25.57 -29.06
CA PRO A 469 -28.26 -25.74 -28.85
C PRO A 469 -29.00 -26.27 -30.09
N ASP A 470 -28.32 -26.32 -31.23
CA ASP A 470 -28.83 -26.79 -32.53
C ASP A 470 -28.63 -28.31 -32.77
N VAL A 471 -27.94 -29.05 -31.88
CA VAL A 471 -27.89 -30.52 -31.96
C VAL A 471 -29.13 -31.10 -31.30
N ALA A 472 -30.28 -30.87 -31.94
CA ALA A 472 -31.48 -31.65 -31.65
C ALA A 472 -31.14 -33.14 -31.85
N PRO A 473 -31.47 -34.04 -30.90
CA PRO A 473 -31.36 -35.46 -31.16
C PRO A 473 -32.23 -35.76 -32.39
N ASN A 474 -31.63 -36.35 -33.43
CA ASN A 474 -32.34 -36.85 -34.60
C ASN A 474 -33.28 -38.00 -34.15
N GLY A 475 -34.45 -37.64 -33.65
CA GLY A 475 -35.47 -38.55 -33.13
C GLY A 475 -36.76 -37.78 -32.89
N GLY A 476 -37.87 -38.26 -33.46
CA GLY A 476 -39.12 -37.52 -33.64
C GLY A 476 -39.68 -36.81 -32.39
N LEU A 477 -40.19 -35.60 -32.63
CA LEU A 477 -40.89 -34.76 -31.66
C LEU A 477 -42.02 -35.52 -30.95
N SER A 478 -41.85 -35.74 -29.65
CA SER A 478 -42.93 -36.01 -28.70
C SER A 478 -43.30 -34.70 -27.99
N PRO A 479 -44.59 -34.42 -27.69
CA PRO A 479 -45.05 -33.08 -27.29
C PRO A 479 -44.70 -32.63 -25.84
N ASN A 480 -43.82 -33.35 -25.13
CA ASN A 480 -43.45 -33.11 -23.72
C ASN A 480 -41.93 -33.00 -23.48
N TYR A 481 -41.12 -32.72 -24.51
CA TYR A 481 -39.68 -32.50 -24.31
C TYR A 481 -39.44 -31.10 -23.73
N GLU A 482 -39.16 -31.03 -22.43
CA GLU A 482 -38.50 -29.86 -21.82
C GLU A 482 -37.10 -29.76 -22.42
N LEU A 483 -36.79 -28.64 -23.10
CA LEU A 483 -35.45 -28.43 -23.61
C LEU A 483 -34.48 -28.33 -22.42
N PRO A 484 -33.39 -29.12 -22.41
CA PRO A 484 -32.38 -28.99 -21.38
C PRO A 484 -31.69 -27.62 -21.49
N VAL A 485 -31.42 -27.00 -20.35
CA VAL A 485 -30.69 -25.73 -20.28
C VAL A 485 -29.20 -26.04 -20.15
N ASP A 486 -28.42 -25.63 -21.14
CA ASP A 486 -26.97 -25.85 -21.12
C ASP A 486 -26.21 -24.71 -20.42
N PHE A 487 -25.40 -25.09 -19.44
CA PHE A 487 -24.50 -24.24 -18.69
C PHE A 487 -23.04 -24.42 -19.11
N GLY A 488 -22.75 -25.14 -20.19
CA GLY A 488 -21.38 -25.38 -20.67
C GLY A 488 -20.56 -24.09 -20.86
N TYR A 489 -21.20 -22.98 -21.24
CA TYR A 489 -20.53 -21.68 -21.38
C TYR A 489 -20.00 -21.07 -20.06
N LEU A 490 -20.48 -21.54 -18.91
CA LEU A 490 -20.02 -21.14 -17.57
C LEU A 490 -18.86 -22.00 -17.07
N VAL A 491 -18.60 -23.13 -17.74
CA VAL A 491 -17.63 -24.12 -17.26
C VAL A 491 -16.23 -23.68 -17.67
N ASP A 492 -15.35 -23.60 -16.69
CA ASP A 492 -13.92 -23.66 -16.94
C ASP A 492 -13.51 -25.12 -17.14
N HIS A 493 -13.31 -25.52 -18.39
CA HIS A 493 -12.91 -26.88 -18.78
C HIS A 493 -11.43 -27.18 -18.49
N ALA A 494 -10.62 -26.18 -18.10
CA ALA A 494 -9.21 -26.36 -17.82
C ALA A 494 -8.81 -25.77 -16.45
N PRO A 495 -9.42 -26.25 -15.35
CA PRO A 495 -9.06 -25.79 -14.02
C PRO A 495 -7.60 -26.12 -13.71
N VAL A 496 -6.94 -25.25 -12.95
CA VAL A 496 -5.54 -25.48 -12.56
C VAL A 496 -5.47 -26.63 -11.56
N THR A 497 -4.74 -27.68 -11.92
CA THR A 497 -4.62 -28.91 -11.14
C THR A 497 -3.19 -29.13 -10.65
N VAL A 498 -3.07 -29.70 -9.46
CA VAL A 498 -1.78 -30.05 -8.83
C VAL A 498 -1.80 -31.50 -8.36
N SER A 499 -0.64 -32.14 -8.39
CA SER A 499 -0.49 -33.49 -7.84
C SER A 499 -0.40 -33.43 -6.32
N VAL A 500 -0.83 -34.48 -5.65
CA VAL A 500 -0.66 -34.66 -4.20
C VAL A 500 0.81 -34.55 -3.74
N GLN A 501 1.74 -34.96 -4.60
CA GLN A 501 3.18 -34.94 -4.30
C GLN A 501 3.81 -33.57 -4.51
N THR A 502 3.06 -32.59 -5.00
CA THR A 502 3.57 -31.26 -5.29
C THR A 502 4.03 -30.58 -3.99
N PRO A 503 5.25 -30.03 -3.94
CA PRO A 503 5.73 -29.29 -2.77
C PRO A 503 4.83 -28.09 -2.50
N MET A 504 4.62 -27.79 -1.22
CA MET A 504 3.72 -26.70 -0.80
C MET A 504 4.24 -25.33 -1.24
N GLU A 505 5.56 -25.18 -1.39
CA GLU A 505 6.19 -23.99 -1.96
C GLU A 505 5.67 -23.71 -3.37
N LEU A 506 5.50 -24.75 -4.20
CA LEU A 506 5.00 -24.57 -5.56
C LEU A 506 3.51 -24.21 -5.56
N ILE A 507 2.71 -24.84 -4.69
CA ILE A 507 1.29 -24.48 -4.50
C ILE A 507 1.16 -23.02 -4.08
N HIS A 508 2.01 -22.59 -3.16
CA HIS A 508 2.07 -21.21 -2.72
C HIS A 508 2.45 -20.26 -3.88
N GLU A 509 3.51 -20.55 -4.63
CA GLU A 509 3.90 -19.77 -5.81
C GLU A 509 2.77 -19.70 -6.85
N ILE A 510 2.00 -20.76 -7.05
CA ILE A 510 0.84 -20.78 -7.94
C ILE A 510 -0.24 -19.81 -7.43
N PHE A 511 -0.61 -19.85 -6.15
CA PHE A 511 -1.58 -18.93 -5.58
C PHE A 511 -1.13 -17.46 -5.68
N VAL A 512 0.15 -17.20 -5.43
CA VAL A 512 0.72 -15.85 -5.43
C VAL A 512 0.91 -15.31 -6.85
N ARG A 513 1.66 -16.03 -7.70
CA ARG A 513 2.08 -15.52 -9.02
C ARG A 513 0.99 -15.61 -10.07
N LEU A 514 0.24 -16.72 -10.11
CA LEU A 514 -0.88 -16.86 -11.03
C LEU A 514 -2.15 -16.19 -10.48
N GLY A 515 -2.23 -15.96 -9.17
CA GLY A 515 -3.34 -15.24 -8.56
C GLY A 515 -4.67 -16.01 -8.63
N VAL A 516 -4.60 -17.34 -8.67
CA VAL A 516 -5.74 -18.26 -8.72
C VAL A 516 -6.52 -18.25 -7.42
N ARG A 517 -7.81 -18.56 -7.48
CA ARG A 517 -8.71 -18.61 -6.30
C ARG A 517 -8.73 -19.98 -5.63
N TYR A 518 -8.61 -21.03 -6.44
CA TYR A 518 -8.66 -22.42 -6.03
C TYR A 518 -7.63 -23.23 -6.83
N LEU A 519 -7.27 -24.39 -6.30
CA LEU A 519 -6.45 -25.40 -6.95
C LEU A 519 -7.07 -26.77 -6.73
N VAL A 520 -7.16 -27.57 -7.78
CA VAL A 520 -7.71 -28.92 -7.70
C VAL A 520 -6.58 -29.90 -7.45
N VAL A 521 -6.69 -30.73 -6.42
CA VAL A 521 -5.69 -31.75 -6.08
C VAL A 521 -6.08 -33.07 -6.72
N GLN A 522 -5.15 -33.64 -7.49
CA GLN A 522 -5.31 -34.91 -8.17
C GLN A 522 -4.27 -35.93 -7.73
N ASN A 523 -4.67 -37.20 -7.76
CA ASN A 523 -3.75 -38.31 -7.58
C ASN A 523 -2.86 -38.50 -8.83
N HIS A 524 -1.81 -39.32 -8.72
CA HIS A 524 -0.93 -39.69 -9.84
C HIS A 524 -1.68 -40.31 -11.04
N ASN A 525 -2.88 -40.85 -10.81
CA ASN A 525 -3.75 -41.43 -11.84
C ASN A 525 -4.76 -40.43 -12.45
N GLY A 526 -4.69 -39.14 -12.10
CA GLY A 526 -5.62 -38.10 -12.55
C GLY A 526 -6.99 -38.14 -11.85
N LEU A 527 -7.09 -38.84 -10.72
CA LEU A 527 -8.31 -38.94 -9.91
C LEU A 527 -8.45 -37.72 -9.01
N TYR A 528 -9.68 -37.21 -8.86
CA TYR A 528 -9.97 -36.08 -7.97
C TYR A 528 -9.86 -36.50 -6.50
N LEU A 529 -9.16 -35.71 -5.69
CA LEU A 529 -9.01 -35.96 -4.24
C LEU A 529 -9.58 -34.84 -3.37
N GLY A 530 -9.58 -33.62 -3.87
CA GLY A 530 -10.07 -32.46 -3.14
C GLY A 530 -9.68 -31.15 -3.80
N ILE A 531 -10.07 -30.06 -3.15
CA ILE A 531 -9.78 -28.70 -3.59
C ILE A 531 -9.05 -27.93 -2.49
N ILE A 532 -8.09 -27.10 -2.87
CA ILE A 532 -7.45 -26.14 -1.98
C ILE A 532 -7.92 -24.76 -2.39
N GLU A 533 -8.60 -24.06 -1.48
CA GLU A 533 -8.98 -22.66 -1.69
C GLU A 533 -7.96 -21.72 -1.04
N LYS A 534 -7.79 -20.53 -1.62
CA LYS A 534 -6.84 -19.53 -1.14
C LYS A 534 -7.06 -19.16 0.34
N ASN A 535 -8.32 -19.00 0.77
CA ASN A 535 -8.66 -18.65 2.15
C ASN A 535 -8.24 -19.77 3.13
N ARG A 536 -8.52 -21.02 2.78
CA ARG A 536 -8.14 -22.18 3.58
C ARG A 536 -6.63 -22.32 3.68
N HIS A 537 -5.93 -22.21 2.56
CA HIS A 537 -4.48 -22.21 2.51
C HIS A 537 -3.87 -21.14 3.43
N HIS A 538 -4.41 -19.92 3.40
CA HIS A 538 -3.98 -18.83 4.28
C HIS A 538 -4.16 -19.17 5.78
N THR A 539 -5.29 -19.76 6.18
CA THR A 539 -5.52 -20.12 7.60
C THR A 539 -4.63 -21.25 8.11
N THR A 540 -4.18 -22.14 7.24
CA THR A 540 -3.37 -23.31 7.61
C THR A 540 -1.87 -23.04 7.68
N ILE A 541 -1.40 -21.91 7.13
CA ILE A 541 0.02 -21.57 7.17
C ILE A 541 0.35 -20.97 8.55
N PRO A 542 1.29 -21.56 9.31
CA PRO A 542 1.77 -20.92 10.53
C PRO A 542 2.48 -19.61 10.16
N THR A 543 2.00 -18.49 10.69
CA THR A 543 2.68 -17.20 10.52
C THR A 543 4.05 -17.25 11.21
N PRO A 544 5.15 -16.88 10.53
CA PRO A 544 6.52 -17.10 11.04
C PRO A 544 6.82 -16.42 12.39
N ASN A 545 6.13 -15.33 12.75
CA ASN A 545 6.50 -14.48 13.90
C ASN A 545 5.53 -14.48 15.09
N GLY A 546 4.57 -15.43 15.16
CA GLY A 546 3.61 -15.49 16.28
C GLY A 546 4.23 -15.61 17.69
N LYS A 547 5.54 -15.92 17.78
CA LYS A 547 6.30 -16.00 19.04
C LYS A 547 7.00 -14.69 19.46
N GLU A 548 7.38 -13.82 18.53
CA GLU A 548 8.06 -12.55 18.86
C GLU A 548 7.06 -11.49 19.33
N ASP A 549 5.88 -11.44 18.70
CA ASP A 549 4.77 -10.59 19.15
C ASP A 549 4.34 -10.94 20.58
N ALA A 550 4.34 -12.23 20.94
CA ALA A 550 4.00 -12.70 22.28
C ALA A 550 5.06 -12.33 23.35
N HIS A 551 6.35 -12.36 23.00
CA HIS A 551 7.42 -11.98 23.91
C HIS A 551 7.45 -10.47 24.19
N PHE A 552 7.10 -9.65 23.21
CA PHE A 552 7.01 -8.20 23.38
C PHE A 552 5.68 -7.77 24.05
N GLU A 553 4.55 -8.41 23.73
CA GLU A 553 3.31 -8.26 24.48
C GLU A 553 3.51 -8.67 25.96
N ALA A 554 4.29 -9.70 26.25
CA ALA A 554 4.66 -10.06 27.62
C ALA A 554 5.59 -9.04 28.30
N LEU A 555 6.56 -8.46 27.58
CA LEU A 555 7.48 -7.44 28.13
C LEU A 555 6.79 -6.11 28.46
N ILE A 556 5.71 -5.76 27.73
CA ILE A 556 4.94 -4.52 27.98
C ILE A 556 3.76 -4.78 28.94
N MET A 557 3.05 -5.90 28.81
CA MET A 557 1.97 -6.25 29.77
C MET A 557 2.52 -6.56 31.17
N GLY A 558 3.80 -6.97 31.29
CA GLY A 558 4.49 -7.10 32.57
C GLY A 558 4.71 -5.78 33.33
N SER A 559 4.42 -4.62 32.71
CA SER A 559 4.52 -3.29 33.34
C SER A 559 3.16 -2.64 33.66
N ASN A 560 2.04 -3.33 33.41
CA ASN A 560 0.71 -2.83 33.79
C ASN A 560 0.33 -3.27 35.21
N SER A 561 1.10 -2.81 36.18
CA SER A 561 0.59 -2.59 37.53
C SER A 561 -0.30 -1.36 37.49
N CYS A 562 -1.62 -1.60 37.52
CA CYS A 562 -2.69 -0.64 37.79
C CYS A 562 -2.25 0.72 38.38
N LEU A 563 -2.13 1.74 37.53
CA LEU A 563 -2.26 3.13 37.95
C LEU A 563 -3.64 3.63 37.54
N SER A 564 -4.53 3.55 38.54
CA SER A 564 -5.83 4.21 38.62
C SER A 564 -5.77 5.66 38.17
N LEU A 565 -6.11 5.94 36.91
CA LEU A 565 -6.32 7.28 36.34
C LEU A 565 -7.82 7.58 36.10
N SER A 566 -8.70 6.84 36.78
CA SER A 566 -10.16 7.04 36.74
C SER A 566 -10.71 7.90 37.89
N SER A 567 -9.86 8.39 38.80
CA SER A 567 -10.27 9.11 40.03
C SER A 567 -9.84 10.58 40.09
N LEU A 568 -9.40 11.20 38.98
CA LEU A 568 -8.91 12.60 38.96
C LEU A 568 -9.63 13.54 37.97
N LEU A 569 -10.72 13.09 37.33
CA LEU A 569 -11.49 13.93 36.38
C LEU A 569 -12.95 14.17 36.79
N PHE A 570 -13.34 13.74 37.99
CA PHE A 570 -14.61 14.13 38.63
C PHE A 570 -14.42 14.30 40.14
N THR A 571 -13.77 15.40 40.52
CA THR A 571 -13.94 16.12 41.80
C THR A 571 -13.49 17.55 41.62
#